data_AF-A0A6B2G7H3-F1
#
_entry.id   AF-A0A6B2G7H3-F1
#
_cell.length_a   1.000
_cell.length_b   1.000
_cell.length_c   1.000
_cell.angle_alpha   90.00
_cell.angle_beta   90.00
_cell.angle_gamma   90.00
#
_symmetry.space_group_name_H-M   'P 1'
#
loop_
_entity.id
_entity.type
_entity.pdbx_description
1 polymer ?
#
loop_
_entity_poly.entity_id
_entity_poly.type
_entity_poly.pdbx_seq_one_letter_code
_entity_poly.pdbx_strand_id
1 'polypeptide(L)'
;AGCFYAIDLGGTNLRFIEISVINGTLVPKSTNYTIPMKMMTGNGVDLFDFIAECIYKGFENTEMREKPLDFLGFTFSFPLNQTAIDSGYLIRWTKGFKASGVEGQDVAQLLRDACH
;
A
#
# COMPACT_ATOMS: atom_id res chain seq x y z
N ALA A 1 15.12 -12.03 15.49
CA ALA A 1 15.09 -11.95 14.01
C ALA A 1 13.63 -11.90 13.59
N GLY A 2 13.32 -11.15 12.53
CA GLY A 2 11.95 -11.00 12.02
C GLY A 2 11.98 -10.46 10.60
N CYS A 3 10.88 -10.67 9.88
CA CYS A 3 10.67 -10.12 8.55
C CYS A 3 9.41 -9.26 8.58
N PHE A 4 9.51 -8.02 8.12
CA PHE A 4 8.43 -7.05 8.09
C PHE A 4 8.22 -6.57 6.67
N TYR A 5 6.98 -6.18 6.36
CA TYR A 5 6.61 -5.76 5.02
C TYR A 5 6.02 -4.36 5.06
N ALA A 6 6.31 -3.58 4.02
CA ALA A 6 5.69 -2.29 3.84
C ALA A 6 5.41 -2.02 2.37
N ILE A 7 4.39 -1.21 2.11
CA ILE A 7 4.19 -0.55 0.83
C ILE A 7 4.33 0.96 0.99
N ASP A 8 4.87 1.60 -0.03
CA ASP A 8 4.97 3.06 -0.12
C ASP A 8 4.33 3.53 -1.42
N LEU A 9 3.18 4.22 -1.28
CA LEU A 9 2.46 4.81 -2.39
C LEU A 9 3.01 6.21 -2.66
N GLY A 10 3.94 6.28 -3.59
CA GLY A 10 4.56 7.51 -4.08
C GLY A 10 3.69 8.26 -5.10
N GLY A 11 4.28 9.28 -5.73
CA GLY A 11 3.58 10.07 -6.75
C GLY A 11 3.41 9.36 -8.10
N THR A 12 4.29 8.42 -8.44
CA THR A 12 4.28 7.71 -9.73
C THR A 12 4.61 6.24 -9.63
N ASN A 13 5.08 5.79 -8.46
CA ASN A 13 5.48 4.41 -8.21
C ASN A 13 4.89 3.95 -6.89
N LEU A 14 4.50 2.67 -6.85
CA LEU A 14 4.25 1.92 -5.64
C LEU A 14 5.51 1.10 -5.36
N ARG A 15 6.05 1.19 -4.13
CA ARG A 15 7.17 0.36 -3.72
C ARG A 15 6.70 -0.68 -2.72
N PHE A 16 6.98 -1.94 -3.00
CA PHE A 16 6.89 -3.02 -2.01
C PHE A 16 8.25 -3.20 -1.34
N ILE A 17 8.28 -3.33 -0.02
CA ILE A 17 9.50 -3.39 0.80
C ILE A 17 9.40 -4.58 1.73
N GLU A 18 10.44 -5.42 1.73
CA GLU A 18 10.69 -6.47 2.70
C GLU A 18 11.86 -6.03 3.58
N ILE A 19 11.70 -6.09 4.90
CA ILE A 19 12.72 -5.67 5.88
C ILE A 19 13.05 -6.86 6.77
N SER A 20 14.23 -7.44 6.55
CA SER A 20 14.78 -8.50 7.39
C SER A 20 15.59 -7.91 8.55
N VAL A 21 15.38 -8.41 9.77
CA VAL A 21 16.16 -8.04 10.96
C VAL A 21 17.16 -9.14 11.30
N ILE A 22 18.43 -8.92 10.96
CA ILE A 22 19.53 -9.88 11.14
C ILE A 22 20.50 -9.32 12.18
N ASN A 23 20.59 -9.96 13.35
CA ASN A 23 21.45 -9.54 14.46
C ASN A 23 21.27 -8.06 14.86
N GLY A 24 20.04 -7.56 14.82
CA GLY A 24 19.71 -6.16 15.12
C GLY A 24 19.87 -5.19 13.95
N THR A 25 20.44 -5.63 12.83
CA THR A 25 20.59 -4.83 11.61
C THR A 25 19.36 -4.98 10.73
N LEU A 26 18.84 -3.85 10.22
CA LEU A 26 17.76 -3.81 9.24
C LEU A 26 18.34 -3.98 7.83
N VAL A 27 17.84 -4.97 7.08
CA VAL A 27 18.24 -5.28 5.71
C VAL A 27 17.01 -5.15 4.81
N PRO A 28 16.82 -3.99 4.15
CA PRO A 28 15.68 -3.77 3.28
C PRO A 28 15.93 -4.31 1.86
N LYS A 29 14.88 -4.86 1.25
CA LYS A 29 14.79 -5.22 -0.17
C LYS A 29 13.51 -4.63 -0.73
N SER A 30 13.58 -4.01 -1.91
CA SER A 30 12.41 -3.34 -2.49
C SER A 30 12.19 -3.65 -3.97
N THR A 31 10.92 -3.74 -4.34
CA THR A 31 10.44 -3.84 -5.73
C THR A 31 9.57 -2.63 -6.03
N ASN A 32 9.80 -1.97 -7.18
CA ASN A 32 9.00 -0.83 -7.61
C ASN A 32 8.03 -1.24 -8.72
N TYR A 33 6.80 -0.74 -8.64
CA TYR A 33 5.75 -0.89 -9.63
C TYR A 33 5.35 0.50 -10.15
N THR A 34 5.51 0.74 -11.44
CA THR A 34 5.04 1.97 -12.06
C THR A 34 3.51 2.01 -12.03
N ILE A 35 2.94 3.09 -11.51
CA ILE A 35 1.48 3.25 -11.42
C ILE A 35 0.98 3.78 -12.76
N PRO A 36 0.11 3.05 -13.49
CA PRO A 36 -0.45 3.56 -14.73
C PRO A 36 -1.27 4.82 -14.49
N MET A 37 -1.18 5.81 -15.37
CA MET A 37 -1.97 7.05 -15.26
C MET A 37 -3.47 6.79 -15.12
N LYS A 38 -3.99 5.76 -15.82
CA LYS A 38 -5.40 5.35 -15.70
C LYS A 38 -5.80 4.93 -14.28
N MET A 39 -4.88 4.40 -13.48
CA MET A 39 -5.12 4.06 -12.07
C MET A 39 -5.09 5.31 -11.20
N MET A 40 -4.19 6.25 -11.49
CA MET A 40 -4.09 7.50 -10.75
C MET A 40 -5.32 8.40 -10.92
N THR A 41 -5.95 8.38 -12.09
CA THR A 41 -7.06 9.28 -12.45
C THR A 41 -8.40 8.57 -12.69
N GLY A 42 -8.45 7.25 -12.45
CA GLY A 42 -9.63 6.41 -12.66
C GLY A 42 -10.57 6.42 -11.46
N ASN A 43 -11.09 5.25 -11.10
CA ASN A 43 -11.87 5.07 -9.88
C ASN A 43 -11.01 4.42 -8.77
N GLY A 44 -11.45 4.58 -7.53
CA GLY A 44 -10.76 4.06 -6.35
C GLY A 44 -10.65 2.55 -6.34
N VAL A 45 -11.70 1.82 -6.75
CA VAL A 45 -11.69 0.36 -6.79
C VAL A 45 -10.53 -0.14 -7.66
N ASP A 46 -10.43 0.33 -8.90
CA ASP A 46 -9.35 -0.06 -9.81
C ASP A 46 -7.95 0.26 -9.25
N LEU A 47 -7.80 1.39 -8.57
CA LEU A 47 -6.51 1.79 -7.96
C LEU A 47 -6.13 0.84 -6.82
N PHE A 48 -7.05 0.54 -5.92
CA PHE A 48 -6.78 -0.32 -4.76
C PHE A 48 -6.64 -1.78 -5.18
N ASP A 49 -7.37 -2.25 -6.20
CA ASP A 49 -7.17 -3.56 -6.83
C ASP A 49 -5.77 -3.67 -7.45
N PHE A 50 -5.29 -2.62 -8.14
CA PHE A 50 -3.92 -2.56 -8.65
C PHE A 50 -2.88 -2.63 -7.53
N ILE A 51 -3.12 -1.92 -6.41
CA ILE A 51 -2.23 -1.97 -5.24
C ILE A 51 -2.22 -3.38 -4.64
N ALA A 52 -3.38 -4.00 -4.49
CA ALA A 52 -3.53 -5.38 -4.02
C ALA A 52 -2.74 -6.35 -4.91
N GLU A 53 -2.90 -6.28 -6.24
CA GLU A 53 -2.15 -7.11 -7.20
C GLU A 53 -0.62 -6.96 -7.03
N CYS A 54 -0.14 -5.73 -6.83
CA CYS A 54 1.28 -5.49 -6.58
C CYS A 54 1.75 -6.11 -5.25
N ILE A 55 0.93 -6.07 -4.20
CA ILE A 55 1.21 -6.71 -2.91
C ILE A 55 1.29 -8.24 -3.10
N TYR A 56 0.32 -8.87 -3.77
CA TYR A 56 0.35 -10.31 -4.03
C TYR A 56 1.59 -10.72 -4.83
N LYS A 57 1.99 -9.93 -5.83
CA LYS A 57 3.26 -10.14 -6.56
C LYS A 57 4.48 -9.99 -5.66
N GLY A 58 4.46 -9.02 -4.73
CA GLY A 58 5.51 -8.84 -3.73
C GLY A 58 5.66 -10.07 -2.82
N PHE A 59 4.55 -10.74 -2.51
CA PHE A 59 4.53 -11.95 -1.69
C PHE A 59 4.74 -13.27 -2.45
N GLU A 60 4.84 -13.27 -3.77
CA GLU A 60 4.77 -14.48 -4.61
C GLU A 60 5.75 -15.60 -4.20
N ASN A 61 6.88 -15.24 -3.56
CA ASN A 61 7.92 -16.17 -3.09
C ASN A 61 8.08 -16.17 -1.56
N THR A 62 7.02 -15.82 -0.83
CA THR A 62 7.01 -15.73 0.64
C THR A 62 5.84 -16.53 1.22
N GLU A 63 5.97 -16.96 2.48
CA GLU A 63 4.87 -17.59 3.24
C GLU A 63 3.71 -16.63 3.57
N MET A 64 3.80 -15.37 3.13
CA MET A 64 2.83 -14.33 3.44
C MET A 64 1.73 -14.21 2.39
N ARG A 65 1.84 -14.95 1.27
CA ARG A 65 0.87 -14.89 0.16
C ARG A 65 -0.58 -15.17 0.58
N GLU A 66 -0.77 -16.01 1.59
CA GLU A 66 -2.08 -16.44 2.09
C GLU A 66 -2.42 -15.85 3.47
N LYS A 67 -1.63 -14.88 3.98
CA LYS A 67 -1.84 -14.30 5.31
C LYS A 67 -2.59 -12.97 5.26
N PRO A 68 -3.45 -12.66 6.26
CA PRO A 68 -4.13 -11.36 6.36
C PRO A 68 -3.14 -10.20 6.47
N LEU A 69 -3.43 -9.04 5.86
CA LEU A 69 -2.52 -7.89 5.79
C LEU A 69 -2.18 -7.18 7.12
N ASP A 70 -2.56 -7.74 8.27
CA ASP A 70 -2.36 -7.14 9.60
C ASP A 70 -0.88 -6.83 9.94
N PHE A 71 0.06 -7.43 9.19
CA PHE A 71 1.50 -7.26 9.36
C PHE A 71 2.14 -6.28 8.34
N LEU A 72 1.36 -5.70 7.42
CA LEU A 72 1.84 -4.82 6.36
C LEU A 72 1.76 -3.35 6.79
N GLY A 73 2.89 -2.65 6.75
CA GLY A 73 2.92 -1.19 6.89
C GLY A 73 2.48 -0.48 5.62
N PHE A 74 1.44 0.35 5.69
CA PHE A 74 0.99 1.15 4.54
C PHE A 74 1.45 2.61 4.66
N THR A 75 2.54 2.95 3.97
CA THR A 75 2.99 4.34 3.85
C THR A 75 2.15 5.05 2.78
N PHE A 76 1.09 5.73 3.23
CA PHE A 76 0.18 6.47 2.36
C PHE A 76 0.48 7.97 2.44
N SER A 77 1.36 8.44 1.56
CA SER A 77 1.94 9.78 1.60
C SER A 77 1.01 10.89 1.06
N PHE A 78 -0.23 10.93 1.53
CA PHE A 78 -1.24 11.94 1.19
C PHE A 78 -1.82 12.57 2.45
N PRO A 79 -2.47 13.75 2.36
CA PRO A 79 -3.17 14.33 3.49
C PRO A 79 -4.27 13.39 4.03
N LEU A 80 -4.05 12.83 5.22
CA LEU A 80 -4.98 11.95 5.93
C LEU A 80 -5.49 12.63 7.20
N ASN A 81 -6.75 12.36 7.55
CA ASN A 81 -7.23 12.46 8.92
C ASN A 81 -7.08 11.08 9.57
N GLN A 82 -5.95 10.85 10.24
CA GLN A 82 -5.63 9.57 10.87
C GLN A 82 -6.34 9.46 12.23
N THR A 83 -7.16 8.41 12.40
CA THR A 83 -7.96 8.20 13.62
C THR A 83 -7.43 7.06 14.48
N ALA A 84 -6.70 6.11 13.87
CA ALA A 84 -6.00 5.02 14.54
C ALA A 84 -4.70 4.67 13.79
N ILE A 85 -3.94 3.71 14.30
CA ILE A 85 -2.73 3.23 13.61
C ILE A 85 -3.05 2.57 12.26
N ASP A 86 -4.24 1.97 12.15
CA ASP A 86 -4.76 1.17 11.04
C ASP A 86 -6.03 1.77 10.39
N SER A 87 -6.28 3.07 10.62
CA SER A 87 -7.41 3.81 10.04
C SER A 87 -7.04 5.26 9.74
N GLY A 88 -7.32 5.70 8.51
CA GLY A 88 -7.07 7.06 8.08
C GLY A 88 -7.92 7.47 6.88
N TYR A 89 -8.63 8.59 7.02
CA TYR A 89 -9.52 9.10 5.99
C TYR A 89 -8.78 10.05 5.06
N LEU A 90 -8.82 9.81 3.74
CA LEU A 90 -8.20 10.71 2.77
C LEU A 90 -8.92 12.07 2.77
N ILE A 91 -8.19 13.15 3.02
CA ILE A 91 -8.75 14.51 2.99
C ILE A 91 -8.86 14.99 1.54
N ARG A 92 -7.76 14.86 0.78
CA ARG A 92 -7.69 15.23 -0.63
C ARG A 92 -6.51 14.60 -1.34
N TRP A 93 -6.66 14.30 -2.62
CA TRP A 93 -5.56 13.86 -3.45
C TRP A 93 -4.54 14.98 -3.71
N THR A 94 -3.29 14.55 -3.95
CA THR A 94 -2.18 15.40 -4.39
C THR A 94 -1.34 14.65 -5.44
N LYS A 95 -0.22 15.21 -5.90
CA LYS A 95 0.74 14.51 -6.80
C LYS A 95 0.15 13.98 -8.11
N GLY A 96 -0.93 14.61 -8.60
CA GLY A 96 -1.59 14.22 -9.84
C GLY A 96 -2.61 13.07 -9.71
N PHE A 97 -2.77 12.49 -8.52
CA PHE A 97 -3.87 11.55 -8.25
C PHE A 97 -5.22 12.28 -8.26
N LYS A 98 -6.24 11.59 -8.78
CA LYS A 98 -7.64 12.02 -8.86
C LYS A 98 -8.61 10.83 -8.83
N ALA A 99 -8.20 9.69 -8.29
CA ALA A 99 -9.03 8.49 -8.26
C ALA A 99 -10.34 8.76 -7.51
N SER A 100 -11.48 8.57 -8.17
CA SER A 100 -12.79 8.90 -7.61
C SER A 100 -13.21 7.93 -6.52
N GLY A 101 -14.03 8.38 -5.56
CA GLY A 101 -14.55 7.52 -4.50
C GLY A 101 -13.54 7.17 -3.38
N VAL A 102 -12.41 7.88 -3.29
CA VAL A 102 -11.40 7.67 -2.23
C VAL A 102 -11.36 8.84 -1.23
N GLU A 103 -11.52 10.09 -1.67
CA GLU A 103 -11.58 11.24 -0.76
C GLU A 103 -12.77 11.08 0.21
N GLY A 104 -12.52 11.27 1.50
CA GLY A 104 -13.47 11.02 2.59
C GLY A 104 -13.60 9.56 3.02
N GLN A 105 -12.87 8.62 2.42
CA GLN A 105 -12.91 7.19 2.78
C GLN A 105 -11.68 6.77 3.57
N ASP A 106 -11.83 5.71 4.38
CA ASP A 106 -10.73 5.09 5.10
C ASP A 106 -9.87 4.25 4.14
N VAL A 107 -8.65 4.71 3.88
CA VAL A 107 -7.76 4.09 2.91
C VAL A 107 -7.21 2.74 3.37
N ALA A 108 -7.14 2.52 4.68
CA ALA A 108 -6.74 1.22 5.22
C ALA A 108 -7.87 0.20 5.00
N GLN A 109 -9.12 0.62 5.15
CA GLN A 109 -10.27 -0.24 4.86
C GLN A 109 -10.38 -0.55 3.37
N LEU A 110 -10.23 0.45 2.49
CA LEU A 110 -10.22 0.23 1.03
C LEU A 110 -9.15 -0.77 0.60
N LEU A 111 -7.97 -0.74 1.22
CA LEU A 111 -6.93 -1.72 0.94
C LEU A 111 -7.28 -3.12 1.45
N ARG A 112 -7.84 -3.24 2.66
CA ARG A 112 -8.33 -4.53 3.19
C ARG A 112 -9.42 -5.11 2.29
N ASP A 113 -10.33 -4.27 1.80
CA ASP A 113 -11.40 -4.68 0.91
C ASP A 113 -10.85 -5.16 -0.44
N ALA A 114 -9.77 -4.56 -0.97
CA ALA A 114 -9.15 -5.02 -2.22
C ALA A 114 -8.30 -6.30 -2.07
N CYS A 115 -7.82 -6.59 -0.86
CA CYS A 115 -7.02 -7.77 -0.54
C CYS A 115 -7.89 -8.87 0.07
N HIS A 116 -8.68 -9.54 -0.78
CA HIS A 116 -9.49 -10.71 -0.43
C HIS A 116 -8.69 -12.01 -0.29
#